data_AF-A0A2J7Z193-F1
#
_entry.id   AF-A0A2J7Z193-F1
#
_cell.length_a   1.000
_cell.length_b   1.000
_cell.length_c   1.000
_cell.angle_alpha   90.00
_cell.angle_beta   90.00
_cell.angle_gamma   90.00
#
_symmetry.space_group_name_H-M   'P 1'
#
loop_
_entity.id
_entity.type
_entity.pdbx_description
1 polymer ?
#
loop_
_entity_poly.entity_id
_entity_poly.type
_entity_poly.pdbx_seq_one_letter_code
_entity_poly.pdbx_strand_id
1 'polypeptide(L)'
;MTSDFRADKALRTAFGPVYAMRHVSTHILLACISKDEQVQEFLASYDLTTHVIRRGVGEMDEEPGRVEVPLAEQEDRSLTLSTAGATALARCQEQPSVTGQGAERSPADLLVAILDDPSCGAVSYLNGCGVDVVALQRAVRSGQVPVVEDAVPPELRSTRDALVGRRRYKPRELGQFWTTLLVKVMPFNAAAHPVLWARLEAGELARQHGGKVRTDDVLLGMLRTYAVAQAYPHLTKEAKADYDGGRVLVETGVDHERVRAVMASTDLGQDTVPPGELLKDTMAGGTSDLLDRLLSEPGNRSVRLLAALDVEPAGLRRPAGS
;
A
#
# COMPACT_ATOMS: atom_id res chain seq x y z
N MET A 1 -18.83 -17.35 -34.88
CA MET A 1 -17.50 -17.95 -34.68
C MET A 1 -17.18 -17.81 -33.21
N THR A 2 -17.40 -18.87 -32.45
CA THR A 2 -17.07 -18.95 -31.02
C THR A 2 -15.56 -19.18 -30.91
N SER A 3 -14.83 -18.15 -30.49
CA SER A 3 -13.40 -18.25 -30.21
C SER A 3 -13.19 -19.14 -29.00
N ASP A 4 -12.76 -20.38 -29.21
CA ASP A 4 -12.36 -21.28 -28.13
C ASP A 4 -11.21 -20.63 -27.35
N PHE A 5 -11.47 -20.34 -26.08
CA PHE A 5 -10.51 -19.67 -25.22
C PHE A 5 -9.37 -20.63 -24.84
N ARG A 6 -8.25 -20.59 -25.58
CA ARG A 6 -7.00 -21.25 -25.19
C ARG A 6 -6.19 -20.36 -24.26
N ALA A 7 -6.62 -20.31 -22.99
CA ALA A 7 -5.72 -19.91 -21.92
C ALA A 7 -4.62 -20.96 -21.80
N ASP A 8 -3.49 -20.64 -22.40
CA ASP A 8 -2.26 -21.42 -22.24
C ASP A 8 -1.92 -21.59 -20.75
N LYS A 9 -1.09 -22.59 -20.47
CA LYS A 9 -0.62 -22.98 -19.14
C LYS A 9 -0.24 -21.80 -18.24
N ALA A 10 0.32 -20.71 -18.79
CA ALA A 10 0.66 -19.48 -18.09
C ALA A 10 -0.57 -18.76 -17.47
N LEU A 11 -1.67 -18.67 -18.22
CA LEU A 11 -2.93 -18.14 -17.72
C LEU A 11 -3.55 -19.10 -16.69
N ARG A 12 -3.47 -20.43 -16.87
CA ARG A 12 -3.90 -21.39 -15.82
C ARG A 12 -3.10 -21.27 -14.52
N THR A 13 -1.80 -21.04 -14.59
CA THR A 13 -0.94 -20.82 -13.42
C THR A 13 -1.24 -19.48 -12.73
N ALA A 14 -1.47 -18.41 -13.50
CA ALA A 14 -1.86 -17.10 -12.97
C ALA A 14 -3.31 -17.08 -12.40
N PHE A 15 -4.23 -17.81 -13.03
CA PHE A 15 -5.67 -17.85 -12.73
C PHE A 15 -6.11 -19.05 -11.87
N GLY A 16 -5.20 -19.92 -11.42
CA GLY A 16 -5.49 -21.03 -10.49
C GLY A 16 -6.39 -20.67 -9.29
N PRO A 17 -6.24 -19.49 -8.66
CA PRO A 17 -7.12 -19.03 -7.58
C PRO A 17 -8.46 -18.43 -8.06
N VAL A 18 -8.58 -18.04 -9.33
CA VAL A 18 -9.80 -17.44 -9.93
C VAL A 18 -10.92 -18.45 -10.05
N TYR A 19 -10.60 -19.75 -10.11
CA TYR A 19 -11.58 -20.83 -10.22
C TYR A 19 -12.55 -20.95 -9.01
N ALA A 20 -12.31 -20.22 -7.92
CA ALA A 20 -13.24 -20.11 -6.79
C ALA A 20 -14.12 -18.85 -6.82
N MET A 21 -13.85 -17.89 -7.71
CA MET A 21 -14.59 -16.63 -7.81
C MET A 21 -15.70 -16.73 -8.86
N ARG A 22 -16.93 -16.42 -8.46
CA ARG A 22 -18.12 -16.51 -9.32
C ARG A 22 -18.24 -15.37 -10.36
N HIS A 23 -17.41 -14.34 -10.28
CA HIS A 23 -17.43 -13.19 -11.19
C HIS A 23 -16.02 -12.58 -11.32
N VAL A 24 -15.57 -12.35 -12.55
CA VAL A 24 -14.20 -11.89 -12.84
C VAL A 24 -14.23 -10.61 -13.70
N SER A 25 -13.81 -9.51 -13.11
CA SER A 25 -13.70 -8.18 -13.73
C SER A 25 -12.30 -7.89 -14.27
N THR A 26 -12.11 -6.79 -15.02
CA THR A 26 -10.74 -6.42 -15.49
C THR A 26 -9.77 -6.14 -14.35
N HIS A 27 -10.24 -5.56 -13.23
CA HIS A 27 -9.42 -5.33 -12.04
C HIS A 27 -9.03 -6.64 -11.32
N ILE A 28 -9.89 -7.66 -11.34
CA ILE A 28 -9.53 -9.01 -10.87
C ILE A 28 -8.50 -9.66 -11.80
N LEU A 29 -8.64 -9.50 -13.12
CA LEU A 29 -7.64 -9.98 -14.08
C LEU A 29 -6.27 -9.32 -13.84
N LEU A 30 -6.24 -8.00 -13.62
CA LEU A 30 -5.05 -7.24 -13.23
C LEU A 30 -4.40 -7.82 -11.95
N ALA A 31 -5.19 -8.10 -10.91
CA ALA A 31 -4.69 -8.72 -9.68
C ALA A 31 -4.07 -10.11 -9.90
N CYS A 32 -4.57 -10.87 -10.87
CA CYS A 32 -4.06 -12.20 -11.18
C CYS A 32 -2.72 -12.13 -11.92
N ILE A 33 -2.64 -11.32 -12.97
CA ILE A 33 -1.42 -11.15 -13.75
C ILE A 33 -0.34 -10.40 -12.97
N SER A 34 -0.69 -9.63 -11.94
CA SER A 34 0.27 -8.99 -11.03
C SER A 34 1.16 -9.95 -10.22
N LYS A 35 1.05 -11.27 -10.40
CA LYS A 35 2.00 -12.24 -9.81
C LYS A 35 3.13 -12.62 -10.75
N ASP A 36 2.92 -12.39 -12.04
CA ASP A 36 3.92 -12.65 -13.05
C ASP A 36 5.10 -11.69 -12.86
N GLU A 37 6.33 -12.21 -12.92
CA GLU A 37 7.54 -11.43 -12.63
C GLU A 37 7.72 -10.28 -13.63
N GLN A 38 7.49 -10.54 -14.92
CA GLN A 38 7.61 -9.53 -15.96
C GLN A 38 6.56 -8.42 -15.78
N VAL A 39 5.31 -8.80 -15.49
CA VAL A 39 4.25 -7.82 -15.18
C VAL A 39 4.60 -7.00 -13.94
N GLN A 40 5.16 -7.64 -12.90
CA GLN A 40 5.57 -6.94 -11.68
C GLN A 40 6.72 -5.97 -11.91
N GLU A 41 7.66 -6.23 -12.82
CA GLU A 41 8.71 -5.25 -13.15
C GLU A 41 8.12 -3.93 -13.65
N PHE A 42 7.08 -3.97 -14.48
CA PHE A 42 6.42 -2.76 -14.97
C PHE A 42 5.61 -2.03 -13.89
N LEU A 43 4.86 -2.79 -13.07
CA LEU A 43 3.98 -2.22 -12.04
C LEU A 43 4.76 -1.72 -10.81
N ALA A 44 5.89 -2.34 -10.49
CA ALA A 44 6.73 -1.97 -9.36
C ALA A 44 7.32 -0.57 -9.49
N SER A 45 7.55 -0.05 -10.70
CA SER A 45 7.97 1.36 -10.90
C SER A 45 6.95 2.37 -10.36
N TYR A 46 5.68 1.99 -10.26
CA TYR A 46 4.61 2.81 -9.69
C TYR A 46 4.26 2.41 -8.25
N ASP A 47 5.13 1.64 -7.59
CA ASP A 47 4.88 1.08 -6.26
C ASP A 47 3.64 0.15 -6.16
N LEU A 48 3.11 -0.29 -7.31
CA LEU A 48 1.99 -1.22 -7.40
C LEU A 48 2.47 -2.67 -7.30
N THR A 49 2.81 -3.08 -6.09
CA THR A 49 3.10 -4.49 -5.82
C THR A 49 1.84 -5.34 -5.91
N THR A 50 1.99 -6.66 -6.06
CA THR A 50 0.88 -7.63 -5.96
C THR A 50 0.04 -7.41 -4.69
N HIS A 51 0.68 -6.98 -3.59
CA HIS A 51 0.00 -6.68 -2.34
C HIS A 51 -0.95 -5.48 -2.47
N VAL A 52 -0.45 -4.37 -3.03
CA VAL A 52 -1.23 -3.15 -3.26
C VAL A 52 -2.42 -3.41 -4.19
N ILE A 53 -2.16 -4.08 -5.32
CA ILE A 53 -3.17 -4.35 -6.34
C ILE A 53 -4.29 -5.23 -5.78
N ARG A 54 -3.94 -6.37 -5.17
CA ARG A 54 -4.94 -7.30 -4.62
C ARG A 54 -5.86 -6.66 -3.61
N ARG A 55 -5.34 -5.71 -2.84
CA ARG A 55 -6.12 -4.98 -1.87
C ARG A 55 -7.08 -4.02 -2.54
N GLY A 56 -6.58 -3.13 -3.40
CA GLY A 56 -7.42 -2.12 -4.05
C GLY A 56 -8.53 -2.75 -4.89
N VAL A 57 -8.25 -3.88 -5.55
CA VAL A 57 -9.21 -4.66 -6.33
C VAL A 57 -10.37 -5.20 -5.48
N GLY A 58 -10.16 -5.50 -4.20
CA GLY A 58 -11.23 -5.93 -3.29
C GLY A 58 -12.19 -4.81 -2.86
N GLU A 59 -11.77 -3.55 -3.04
CA GLU A 59 -12.55 -2.35 -2.70
C GLU A 59 -13.28 -1.77 -3.93
N MET A 60 -13.14 -2.39 -5.10
CA MET A 60 -13.75 -1.93 -6.35
C MET A 60 -15.17 -2.44 -6.54
N ASP A 61 -16.01 -1.59 -7.13
CA ASP A 61 -17.34 -1.98 -7.58
C ASP A 61 -17.28 -3.06 -8.66
N GLU A 62 -18.27 -3.95 -8.68
CA GLU A 62 -18.41 -4.94 -9.75
C GLU A 62 -18.57 -4.23 -11.11
N GLU A 63 -17.78 -4.65 -12.08
CA GLU A 63 -17.95 -4.19 -13.47
C GLU A 63 -19.27 -4.73 -14.05
N PRO A 64 -19.99 -3.93 -14.84
CA PRO A 64 -21.28 -4.32 -15.38
C PRO A 64 -21.17 -5.43 -16.44
N GLY A 65 -22.31 -6.11 -16.60
CA GLY A 65 -22.47 -7.18 -17.59
C GLY A 65 -21.85 -8.50 -17.15
N ARG A 66 -22.38 -9.60 -17.67
CA ARG A 66 -21.89 -10.96 -17.39
C ARG A 66 -21.84 -11.75 -18.67
N VAL A 67 -20.67 -12.29 -18.96
CA VAL A 67 -20.39 -13.12 -20.13
C VAL A 67 -19.82 -14.43 -19.62
N GLU A 68 -20.51 -15.52 -19.93
CA GLU A 68 -19.96 -16.86 -19.68
C GLU A 68 -18.97 -17.21 -20.77
N VAL A 69 -17.75 -17.54 -20.37
CA VAL A 69 -16.70 -18.00 -21.27
C VAL A 69 -16.36 -19.44 -20.92
N PRO A 70 -16.54 -20.38 -21.86
CA PRO A 70 -16.19 -21.78 -21.63
C PRO A 70 -14.67 -21.93 -21.51
N LEU A 71 -14.24 -22.80 -20.60
CA LEU A 71 -12.82 -23.14 -20.46
C LEU A 71 -12.47 -24.28 -21.41
N ALA A 72 -11.51 -24.06 -22.30
CA ALA A 72 -11.01 -25.12 -23.16
C ALA A 72 -10.45 -26.27 -22.29
N GLU A 73 -10.84 -27.52 -22.65
CA GLU A 73 -10.48 -28.79 -22.01
C GLU A 73 -11.27 -29.20 -20.75
N GLN A 74 -12.26 -28.42 -20.29
CA GLN A 74 -13.20 -28.84 -19.25
C GLN A 74 -14.65 -28.54 -19.69
N GLU A 75 -15.30 -29.51 -20.34
CA GLU A 75 -16.62 -29.34 -20.99
C GLU A 75 -17.73 -28.81 -20.06
N ASP A 76 -17.61 -29.01 -18.73
CA ASP A 76 -18.59 -28.59 -17.73
C ASP A 76 -18.19 -27.35 -16.90
N ARG A 77 -17.15 -26.60 -17.30
CA ARG A 77 -16.72 -25.42 -16.52
C ARG A 77 -16.64 -24.16 -17.37
N SER A 78 -17.41 -23.15 -16.96
CA SER A 78 -17.37 -21.79 -17.48
C SER A 78 -16.84 -20.81 -16.41
N LEU A 79 -16.23 -19.72 -16.86
CA LEU A 79 -15.97 -18.55 -16.05
C LEU A 79 -17.00 -17.47 -16.38
N THR A 80 -17.57 -16.83 -15.36
CA THR A 80 -18.39 -15.63 -15.55
C THR A 80 -17.49 -14.40 -15.48
N LEU A 81 -17.33 -13.74 -16.60
CA LEU A 81 -16.54 -12.52 -16.74
C LEU A 81 -17.47 -11.31 -16.84
N SER A 82 -17.00 -10.15 -16.40
CA SER A 82 -17.58 -8.88 -16.84
C SER A 82 -17.49 -8.74 -18.36
N THR A 83 -18.33 -7.88 -18.96
CA THR A 83 -18.23 -7.62 -20.40
C THR A 83 -16.85 -7.09 -20.78
N ALA A 84 -16.30 -6.15 -20.01
CA ALA A 84 -14.96 -5.61 -20.25
C ALA A 84 -13.87 -6.68 -20.09
N GLY A 85 -13.99 -7.57 -19.10
CA GLY A 85 -13.09 -8.71 -18.91
C GLY A 85 -13.08 -9.66 -20.11
N ALA A 86 -14.25 -10.02 -20.62
CA ALA A 86 -14.37 -10.83 -21.82
C ALA A 86 -13.78 -10.14 -23.06
N THR A 87 -14.05 -8.83 -23.24
CA THR A 87 -13.46 -8.04 -24.32
C THR A 87 -11.95 -7.97 -24.24
N ALA A 88 -11.38 -7.78 -23.04
CA ALA A 88 -9.93 -7.76 -22.85
C ALA A 88 -9.28 -9.10 -23.20
N LEU A 89 -9.91 -10.22 -22.84
CA LEU A 89 -9.44 -11.56 -23.21
C LEU A 89 -9.52 -11.81 -24.71
N ALA A 90 -10.63 -11.46 -25.36
CA ALA A 90 -10.76 -11.56 -26.81
C ALA A 90 -9.69 -10.72 -27.53
N ARG A 91 -9.49 -9.47 -27.09
CA ARG A 91 -8.46 -8.56 -27.63
C ARG A 91 -7.05 -9.15 -27.47
N CYS A 92 -6.73 -9.72 -26.32
CA CYS A 92 -5.45 -10.39 -26.07
C CYS A 92 -5.20 -11.55 -27.07
N GLN A 93 -6.26 -12.26 -27.48
CA GLN A 93 -6.16 -13.34 -28.45
C GLN A 93 -6.02 -12.86 -29.90
N GLU A 94 -6.65 -11.75 -30.25
CA GLU A 94 -6.68 -11.21 -31.62
C GLU A 94 -5.45 -10.36 -31.96
N GLN A 95 -4.92 -9.59 -30.99
CA GLN A 95 -3.79 -8.69 -31.23
C GLN A 95 -2.47 -9.47 -31.41
N PRO A 96 -1.46 -8.95 -32.14
CA PRO A 96 -0.11 -9.53 -32.12
C PRO A 96 0.49 -9.53 -30.70
N SER A 97 1.27 -10.56 -30.35
CA SER A 97 1.97 -10.56 -29.06
C SER A 97 3.00 -9.44 -29.02
N VAL A 98 3.13 -8.80 -27.85
CA VAL A 98 4.09 -7.73 -27.58
C VAL A 98 5.41 -8.26 -27.01
N THR A 99 5.42 -9.50 -26.50
CA THR A 99 6.60 -10.13 -25.87
C THR A 99 7.21 -11.27 -26.68
N GLY A 100 6.57 -11.74 -27.75
CA GLY A 100 7.09 -12.84 -28.56
C GLY A 100 6.49 -12.95 -29.96
N GLN A 101 7.06 -13.86 -30.77
CA GLN A 101 6.60 -14.17 -32.15
C GLN A 101 5.73 -15.45 -32.21
N GLY A 102 5.27 -15.96 -31.05
CA GLY A 102 4.54 -17.22 -30.94
C GLY A 102 3.02 -17.08 -30.90
N ALA A 103 2.31 -18.22 -30.95
CA ALA A 103 0.86 -18.31 -30.80
C ALA A 103 0.37 -18.27 -29.34
N GLU A 104 1.27 -18.52 -28.38
CA GLU A 104 0.96 -18.51 -26.94
C GLU A 104 0.87 -17.08 -26.41
N ARG A 105 -0.11 -16.82 -25.53
CA ARG A 105 -0.36 -15.48 -24.96
C ARG A 105 0.24 -15.35 -23.57
N SER A 106 0.99 -14.28 -23.35
CA SER A 106 1.65 -13.97 -22.09
C SER A 106 0.77 -13.11 -21.15
N PRO A 107 1.04 -13.09 -19.84
CA PRO A 107 0.42 -12.14 -18.91
C PRO A 107 0.63 -10.67 -19.30
N ALA A 108 1.78 -10.34 -19.91
CA ALA A 108 2.07 -9.01 -20.44
C ALA A 108 1.17 -8.65 -21.64
N ASP A 109 0.84 -9.62 -22.52
CA ASP A 109 -0.12 -9.39 -23.61
C ASP A 109 -1.51 -9.06 -23.06
N LEU A 110 -1.94 -9.76 -22.01
CA LEU A 110 -3.21 -9.46 -21.35
C LEU A 110 -3.18 -8.09 -20.65
N LEU A 111 -2.05 -7.70 -20.04
CA LEU A 111 -1.89 -6.37 -19.49
C LEU A 111 -2.10 -5.31 -20.59
N VAL A 112 -1.45 -5.44 -21.75
CA VAL A 112 -1.66 -4.51 -22.87
C VAL A 112 -3.12 -4.49 -23.32
N ALA A 113 -3.76 -5.65 -23.45
CA ALA A 113 -5.16 -5.74 -23.87
C ALA A 113 -6.11 -5.05 -22.87
N ILE A 114 -5.80 -5.08 -21.57
CA ILE A 114 -6.53 -4.32 -20.54
C ILE A 114 -6.27 -2.81 -20.68
N LEU A 115 -5.01 -2.40 -20.83
CA LEU A 115 -4.61 -0.98 -20.94
C LEU A 115 -5.12 -0.32 -22.22
N ASP A 116 -5.42 -1.09 -23.27
CA ASP A 116 -6.01 -0.63 -24.52
C ASP A 116 -7.48 -0.21 -24.40
N ASP A 117 -8.15 -0.55 -23.30
CA ASP A 117 -9.52 -0.15 -23.02
C ASP A 117 -9.58 0.90 -21.92
N PRO A 118 -9.60 2.20 -22.26
CA PRO A 118 -9.62 3.25 -21.25
C PRO A 118 -10.90 3.28 -20.42
N SER A 119 -11.95 2.56 -20.85
CA SER A 119 -13.23 2.52 -20.16
C SER A 119 -13.33 1.42 -19.10
N CYS A 120 -12.36 0.50 -19.04
CA CYS A 120 -12.43 -0.61 -18.10
C CYS A 120 -12.07 -0.20 -16.66
N GLY A 121 -12.53 -1.00 -15.69
CA GLY A 121 -12.30 -0.74 -14.28
C GLY A 121 -10.82 -0.83 -13.90
N ALA A 122 -10.03 -1.72 -14.51
CA ALA A 122 -8.59 -1.80 -14.26
C ALA A 122 -7.85 -0.50 -14.62
N VAL A 123 -8.17 0.12 -15.75
CA VAL A 123 -7.58 1.41 -16.13
C VAL A 123 -8.04 2.52 -15.18
N SER A 124 -9.33 2.53 -14.81
CA SER A 124 -9.85 3.47 -13.81
C SER A 124 -9.14 3.34 -12.45
N TYR A 125 -8.86 2.11 -12.02
CA TYR A 125 -8.10 1.80 -10.80
C TYR A 125 -6.65 2.30 -10.88
N LEU A 126 -5.94 1.97 -11.96
CA LEU A 126 -4.55 2.41 -12.16
C LEU A 126 -4.43 3.94 -12.17
N ASN A 127 -5.36 4.62 -12.84
CA ASN A 127 -5.43 6.09 -12.80
C ASN A 127 -5.69 6.61 -11.38
N GLY A 128 -6.57 5.96 -10.61
CA GLY A 128 -6.82 6.29 -9.20
C GLY A 128 -5.58 6.10 -8.31
N CYS A 129 -4.68 5.20 -8.69
CA CYS A 129 -3.38 5.01 -8.06
C CYS A 129 -2.31 6.03 -8.50
N GLY A 130 -2.61 6.91 -9.46
CA GLY A 130 -1.66 7.88 -10.01
C GLY A 130 -0.73 7.32 -11.10
N VAL A 131 -1.07 6.17 -11.68
CA VAL A 131 -0.29 5.59 -12.78
C VAL A 131 -0.53 6.36 -14.07
N ASP A 132 0.53 6.74 -14.77
CA ASP A 132 0.44 7.14 -16.18
C ASP A 132 0.23 5.88 -17.03
N VAL A 133 -1.05 5.57 -17.29
CA VAL A 133 -1.47 4.40 -18.05
C VAL A 133 -0.89 4.40 -19.47
N VAL A 134 -0.70 5.57 -20.09
CA VAL A 134 -0.12 5.68 -21.44
C VAL A 134 1.37 5.36 -21.41
N ALA A 135 2.10 5.85 -20.39
CA ALA A 135 3.49 5.49 -20.20
C ALA A 135 3.67 4.00 -19.87
N LEU A 136 2.82 3.44 -19.00
CA LEU A 136 2.82 2.01 -18.69
C LEU A 136 2.55 1.16 -19.94
N GLN A 137 1.54 1.53 -20.74
CA GLN A 137 1.22 0.85 -21.99
C GLN A 137 2.40 0.86 -22.98
N ARG A 138 3.08 2.02 -23.13
CA ARG A 138 4.28 2.13 -23.96
C ARG A 138 5.41 1.23 -23.45
N ALA A 139 5.67 1.24 -22.15
CA ALA A 139 6.69 0.46 -21.49
C ALA A 139 6.52 -1.05 -21.70
N VAL A 140 5.29 -1.55 -21.49
CA VAL A 140 4.99 -2.97 -21.69
C VAL A 140 5.20 -3.38 -23.15
N ARG A 141 4.80 -2.53 -24.11
CA ARG A 141 4.98 -2.77 -25.55
C ARG A 141 6.44 -2.72 -26.00
N SER A 142 7.25 -1.86 -25.41
CA SER A 142 8.67 -1.74 -25.75
C SER A 142 9.56 -2.68 -24.96
N GLY A 143 9.02 -3.37 -23.94
CA GLY A 143 9.81 -4.14 -22.99
C GLY A 143 10.74 -3.29 -22.12
N GLN A 144 10.50 -1.98 -22.02
CA GLN A 144 11.34 -1.05 -21.25
C GLN A 144 10.63 -0.65 -19.98
N VAL A 145 11.25 -0.92 -18.83
CA VAL A 145 10.70 -0.56 -17.52
C VAL A 145 10.53 0.96 -17.40
N PRO A 146 9.38 1.47 -16.95
CA PRO A 146 9.16 2.90 -16.74
C PRO A 146 10.17 3.45 -15.73
N VAL A 147 10.76 4.60 -16.06
CA VAL A 147 11.50 5.41 -15.11
C VAL A 147 10.52 6.40 -14.49
N VAL A 148 10.16 6.16 -13.24
CA VAL A 148 9.23 7.00 -12.47
C VAL A 148 10.03 7.69 -11.37
N GLU A 149 9.77 8.98 -11.17
CA GLU A 149 10.35 9.73 -10.06
C GLU A 149 9.83 9.16 -8.74
N ASP A 150 10.72 9.01 -7.77
CA ASP A 150 10.35 8.48 -6.46
C ASP A 150 9.41 9.46 -5.75
N ALA A 151 8.21 9.00 -5.39
CA ALA A 151 7.20 9.83 -4.73
C ALA A 151 7.59 10.25 -3.30
N VAL A 152 8.62 9.62 -2.72
CA VAL A 152 9.11 9.94 -1.39
C VAL A 152 10.63 10.17 -1.38
N PRO A 153 11.12 11.06 -0.50
CA PRO A 153 12.56 11.27 -0.35
C PRO A 153 13.28 10.01 0.19
N PRO A 154 14.60 9.86 -0.05
CA PRO A 154 15.36 8.65 0.27
C PRO A 154 15.20 8.10 1.69
N GLU A 155 15.08 8.96 2.69
CA GLU A 155 14.89 8.59 4.10
C GLU A 155 13.56 7.90 4.40
N LEU A 156 12.52 8.17 3.62
CA LEU A 156 11.17 7.62 3.79
C LEU A 156 10.98 6.32 3.01
N ARG A 157 11.92 5.96 2.12
CA ARG A 157 11.86 4.74 1.31
C ARG A 157 11.60 3.49 2.12
N SER A 158 12.27 3.34 3.26
CA SER A 158 12.05 2.20 4.16
C SER A 158 10.62 2.13 4.69
N THR A 159 10.02 3.27 5.01
CA THR A 159 8.66 3.38 5.54
C THR A 159 7.64 3.10 4.42
N ARG A 160 7.86 3.65 3.22
CA ARG A 160 7.10 3.31 2.01
C ARG A 160 7.19 1.83 1.67
N ASP A 161 8.39 1.24 1.68
CA ASP A 161 8.59 -0.16 1.30
C ASP A 161 7.82 -1.11 2.22
N ALA A 162 7.61 -0.73 3.49
CA ALA A 162 6.73 -1.46 4.40
C ALA A 162 5.25 -1.30 4.03
N LEU A 163 4.80 -0.09 3.65
CA LEU A 163 3.44 0.17 3.17
C LEU A 163 3.11 -0.65 1.91
N VAL A 164 4.02 -0.67 0.94
CA VAL A 164 3.79 -1.32 -0.36
C VAL A 164 4.16 -2.81 -0.32
N GLY A 165 4.52 -3.35 0.84
CA GLY A 165 4.79 -4.78 1.02
C GLY A 165 6.12 -5.30 0.45
N ARG A 166 7.04 -4.41 0.04
CA ARG A 166 8.44 -4.78 -0.31
C ARG A 166 9.25 -5.16 0.92
N ARG A 167 8.87 -4.65 2.08
CA ARG A 167 9.47 -4.92 3.38
C ARG A 167 8.41 -5.38 4.37
N ARG A 168 8.82 -6.21 5.34
CA ARG A 168 8.00 -6.58 6.50
C ARG A 168 8.65 -6.09 7.79
N TYR A 169 7.84 -5.61 8.73
CA TYR A 169 8.29 -5.33 10.09
C TYR A 169 8.61 -6.63 10.83
N LYS A 170 9.67 -6.64 11.64
CA LYS A 170 10.05 -7.83 12.42
C LYS A 170 9.25 -7.90 13.73
N PRO A 171 8.57 -9.02 14.05
CA PRO A 171 7.65 -9.17 15.20
C PRO A 171 8.21 -9.01 16.63
N ARG A 172 9.49 -8.71 16.83
CA ARG A 172 10.18 -9.06 18.09
C ARG A 172 9.75 -8.29 19.35
N GLU A 173 9.06 -7.16 19.22
CA GLU A 173 8.79 -6.25 20.37
C GLU A 173 7.32 -6.00 20.68
N LEU A 174 6.38 -6.38 19.80
CA LEU A 174 4.96 -6.41 20.14
C LEU A 174 4.65 -7.82 20.64
N GLY A 175 4.17 -7.93 21.88
CA GLY A 175 3.97 -9.19 22.62
C GLY A 175 3.66 -10.41 21.72
N GLN A 176 4.46 -11.47 21.90
CA GLN A 176 4.60 -12.65 21.01
C GLN A 176 3.30 -13.30 20.52
N PHE A 177 2.18 -13.10 21.22
CA PHE A 177 0.92 -13.74 20.93
C PHE A 177 0.15 -13.11 19.76
N TRP A 178 0.21 -11.78 19.57
CA TRP A 178 -0.66 -11.08 18.62
C TRP A 178 0.02 -10.69 17.31
N THR A 179 1.33 -10.44 17.33
CA THR A 179 2.13 -10.22 16.12
C THR A 179 2.18 -11.43 15.21
N THR A 180 2.20 -12.61 15.80
CA THR A 180 2.25 -13.87 15.06
C THR A 180 0.95 -14.14 14.30
N LEU A 181 -0.19 -13.60 14.75
CA LEU A 181 -1.48 -13.77 14.09
C LEU A 181 -1.74 -12.68 13.04
N LEU A 182 -1.49 -11.40 13.37
CA LEU A 182 -1.78 -10.27 12.47
C LEU A 182 -0.76 -10.12 11.33
N VAL A 183 0.53 -10.40 11.57
CA VAL A 183 1.60 -10.21 10.56
C VAL A 183 1.80 -11.46 9.68
N LYS A 184 1.45 -12.66 10.16
CA LYS A 184 1.58 -13.89 9.34
C LYS A 184 0.35 -14.24 8.52
N VAL A 185 -0.86 -13.84 8.94
CA VAL A 185 -2.11 -14.38 8.36
C VAL A 185 -2.77 -13.41 7.38
N MET A 186 -2.52 -12.10 7.46
CA MET A 186 -3.12 -11.13 6.54
C MET A 186 -2.08 -10.20 5.91
N PRO A 187 -2.22 -9.90 4.61
CA PRO A 187 -1.60 -8.72 4.02
C PRO A 187 -2.17 -7.47 4.72
N PHE A 188 -1.57 -7.08 5.84
CA PHE A 188 -2.02 -6.00 6.71
C PHE A 188 -1.82 -4.65 6.01
N ASN A 189 -2.91 -3.92 5.74
CA ASN A 189 -2.79 -2.54 5.32
C ASN A 189 -2.37 -1.66 6.50
N ALA A 190 -1.07 -1.41 6.63
CA ALA A 190 -0.55 -0.49 7.62
C ALA A 190 -1.18 0.91 7.49
N ALA A 191 -1.50 1.37 6.28
CA ALA A 191 -2.09 2.68 6.07
C ALA A 191 -3.51 2.85 6.66
N ALA A 192 -4.28 1.78 6.84
CA ALA A 192 -5.62 1.83 7.47
C ALA A 192 -5.54 1.90 9.00
N HIS A 193 -4.35 1.70 9.56
CA HIS A 193 -4.12 1.63 11.00
C HIS A 193 -2.93 2.51 11.36
N PRO A 194 -3.07 3.84 11.25
CA PRO A 194 -1.94 4.77 11.32
C PRO A 194 -1.20 4.73 12.66
N VAL A 195 -1.92 4.50 13.76
CA VAL A 195 -1.32 4.32 15.08
C VAL A 195 -0.44 3.07 15.14
N LEU A 196 -0.94 1.94 14.65
CA LEU A 196 -0.16 0.70 14.60
C LEU A 196 1.06 0.86 13.68
N TRP A 197 0.89 1.50 12.53
CA TRP A 197 2.00 1.76 11.62
C TRP A 197 3.07 2.66 12.26
N ALA A 198 2.67 3.75 12.92
CA ALA A 198 3.59 4.63 13.64
C ALA A 198 4.38 3.87 14.73
N ARG A 199 3.73 2.97 15.47
CA ARG A 199 4.39 2.13 16.48
C ARG A 199 5.37 1.12 15.90
N LEU A 200 5.03 0.52 14.75
CA LEU A 200 5.94 -0.38 14.04
C LEU A 200 7.18 0.38 13.53
N GLU A 201 6.98 1.60 13.03
CA GLU A 201 8.07 2.47 12.62
C GLU A 201 8.96 2.88 13.80
N ALA A 202 8.36 3.21 14.94
CA ALA A 202 9.09 3.51 16.18
C ALA A 202 9.97 2.33 16.64
N GLY A 203 9.48 1.09 16.50
CA GLY A 203 10.27 -0.12 16.77
C GLY A 203 11.48 -0.26 15.83
N GLU A 204 11.35 0.12 14.57
CA GLU A 204 12.47 0.11 13.62
C GLU A 204 13.47 1.23 13.88
N LEU A 205 13.01 2.41 14.29
CA LEU A 205 13.87 3.50 14.76
C LEU A 205 14.65 3.06 16.00
N ALA A 206 13.98 2.41 16.95
CA ALA A 206 14.60 1.85 18.14
C ALA A 206 15.73 0.86 17.82
N ARG A 207 15.46 -0.03 16.86
CA ARG A 207 16.45 -1.00 16.38
C ARG A 207 17.66 -0.33 15.72
N GLN A 208 17.46 0.78 15.00
CA GLN A 208 18.56 1.51 14.33
C GLN A 208 19.53 2.12 15.35
N HIS A 209 19.03 2.64 16.47
CA HIS A 209 19.86 3.19 17.54
C HIS A 209 20.25 2.17 18.63
N GLY A 210 19.87 0.90 18.47
CA GLY A 210 20.27 -0.20 19.36
C GLY A 210 19.64 -0.16 20.74
N GLY A 211 18.56 0.61 20.92
CA GLY A 211 17.91 0.84 22.21
C GLY A 211 16.47 0.33 22.29
N LYS A 212 15.81 0.68 23.40
CA LYS A 212 14.35 0.52 23.54
C LYS A 212 13.62 1.66 22.82
N VAL A 213 12.37 1.41 22.43
CA VAL A 213 11.48 2.45 21.88
C VAL A 213 11.32 3.59 22.88
N ARG A 214 11.48 4.82 22.38
CA ARG A 214 11.33 6.09 23.11
C ARG A 214 10.12 6.88 22.60
N THR A 215 9.62 7.85 23.37
CA THR A 215 8.44 8.63 22.94
C THR A 215 8.69 9.50 21.71
N ASP A 216 9.92 9.98 21.52
CA ASP A 216 10.35 10.69 20.30
C ASP A 216 10.46 9.76 19.08
N ASP A 217 10.80 8.48 19.26
CA ASP A 217 10.73 7.48 18.17
C ASP A 217 9.27 7.30 17.68
N VAL A 218 8.30 7.34 18.59
CA VAL A 218 6.86 7.23 18.24
C VAL A 218 6.38 8.48 17.51
N LEU A 219 6.78 9.68 17.96
CA LEU A 219 6.47 10.94 17.29
C LEU A 219 7.06 10.98 15.87
N LEU A 220 8.34 10.61 15.72
CA LEU A 220 8.99 10.53 14.41
C LEU A 220 8.34 9.46 13.53
N GLY A 221 8.00 8.30 14.10
CA GLY A 221 7.25 7.24 13.40
C GLY A 221 5.94 7.77 12.83
N MET A 222 5.16 8.49 13.63
CA MET A 222 3.88 9.09 13.21
C MET A 222 4.05 10.09 12.05
N LEU A 223 5.10 10.92 12.08
CA LEU A 223 5.37 11.89 11.02
C LEU A 223 5.85 11.22 9.72
N ARG A 224 6.70 10.19 9.83
CA ARG A 224 7.17 9.42 8.67
C ARG A 224 6.01 8.69 8.00
N THR A 225 5.13 8.05 8.77
CA THR A 225 3.96 7.35 8.22
C THR A 225 2.95 8.32 7.61
N TYR A 226 2.74 9.50 8.23
CA TYR A 226 1.92 10.55 7.64
C TYR A 226 2.48 11.10 6.32
N ALA A 227 3.79 11.37 6.26
CA ALA A 227 4.44 11.85 5.04
C ALA A 227 4.30 10.84 3.88
N VAL A 228 4.49 9.55 4.16
CA VAL A 228 4.23 8.48 3.18
C VAL A 228 2.73 8.41 2.84
N ALA A 229 1.83 8.47 3.82
CA ALA A 229 0.39 8.43 3.58
C ALA A 229 -0.10 9.54 2.63
N GLN A 230 0.52 10.72 2.67
CA GLN A 230 0.23 11.81 1.74
C GLN A 230 0.69 11.54 0.31
N ALA A 231 1.80 10.81 0.13
CA ALA A 231 2.29 10.40 -1.19
C ALA A 231 1.43 9.29 -1.82
N TYR A 232 0.71 8.49 -1.01
CA TYR A 232 -0.14 7.38 -1.47
C TYR A 232 -1.61 7.54 -1.03
N PRO A 233 -2.34 8.57 -1.49
CA PRO A 233 -3.71 8.85 -1.03
C PRO A 233 -4.70 7.73 -1.36
N HIS A 234 -4.44 6.93 -2.39
CA HIS A 234 -5.27 5.78 -2.77
C HIS A 234 -5.19 4.63 -1.74
N LEU A 235 -4.14 4.56 -0.91
CA LEU A 235 -4.00 3.53 0.14
C LEU A 235 -4.60 3.93 1.48
N THR A 236 -4.94 5.22 1.64
CA THR A 236 -5.34 5.86 2.91
C THR A 236 -6.77 6.42 2.88
N LYS A 237 -7.50 6.31 1.76
CA LYS A 237 -8.82 6.92 1.53
C LYS A 237 -9.81 6.75 2.69
N GLU A 238 -9.92 5.53 3.24
CA GLU A 238 -10.86 5.22 4.33
C GLU A 238 -10.38 5.66 5.71
N ALA A 239 -9.07 5.87 5.89
CA ALA A 239 -8.44 6.22 7.15
C ALA A 239 -7.90 7.67 7.16
N LYS A 240 -8.30 8.51 6.19
CA LYS A 240 -7.74 9.87 6.03
C LYS A 240 -7.88 10.71 7.31
N ALA A 241 -9.04 10.64 7.97
CA ALA A 241 -9.28 11.34 9.23
C ALA A 241 -8.41 10.82 10.38
N ASP A 242 -8.05 9.53 10.34
CA ASP A 242 -7.19 8.93 11.36
C ASP A 242 -5.74 9.44 11.32
N TYR A 243 -5.35 10.22 10.31
CA TYR A 243 -4.05 10.88 10.22
C TYR A 243 -4.02 12.32 10.77
N ASP A 244 -5.09 12.79 11.40
CA ASP A 244 -5.22 14.19 11.85
C ASP A 244 -4.11 14.65 12.83
N GLY A 245 -3.59 13.78 13.70
CA GLY A 245 -2.49 14.14 14.59
C GLY A 245 -1.18 14.40 13.83
N GLY A 246 -0.91 13.63 12.78
CA GLY A 246 0.21 13.89 11.87
C GLY A 246 0.02 15.19 11.08
N ARG A 247 -1.21 15.43 10.61
CA ARG A 247 -1.57 16.66 9.91
C ARG A 247 -1.37 17.91 10.77
N VAL A 248 -1.87 17.91 12.01
CA VAL A 248 -1.76 19.03 12.95
C VAL A 248 -0.30 19.38 13.24
N LEU A 249 0.58 18.38 13.42
CA LEU A 249 2.01 18.61 13.61
C LEU A 249 2.64 19.31 12.39
N VAL A 250 2.39 18.79 11.19
CA VAL A 250 2.95 19.37 9.95
C VAL A 250 2.40 20.78 9.69
N GLU A 251 1.11 21.02 9.94
CA GLU A 251 0.48 22.36 9.85
C GLU A 251 1.10 23.35 10.86
N THR A 252 1.64 22.86 11.98
CA THR A 252 2.38 23.65 12.99
C THR A 252 3.88 23.76 12.64
N GLY A 253 4.30 23.25 11.48
CA GLY A 253 5.69 23.27 11.04
C GLY A 253 6.56 22.17 11.62
N VAL A 254 5.99 21.14 12.26
CA VAL A 254 6.71 19.98 12.78
C VAL A 254 6.65 18.85 11.75
N ASP A 255 7.69 18.74 10.93
CA ASP A 255 7.86 17.65 9.99
C ASP A 255 8.91 16.62 10.47
N HIS A 256 8.96 15.47 9.79
CA HIS A 256 9.86 14.38 10.12
C HIS A 256 11.35 14.76 10.01
N GLU A 257 11.72 15.71 9.14
CA GLU A 257 13.11 16.12 8.94
C GLU A 257 13.60 16.98 10.10
N ARG A 258 12.79 17.96 10.52
CA ARG A 258 13.06 18.83 11.68
C ARG A 258 13.13 18.02 12.97
N VAL A 259 12.19 17.09 13.17
CA VAL A 259 12.22 16.16 14.31
C VAL A 259 13.50 15.33 14.31
N ARG A 260 13.87 14.72 13.17
CA ARG A 260 15.11 13.95 13.04
C ARG A 260 16.35 14.80 13.34
N ALA A 261 16.38 16.04 12.85
CA ALA A 261 17.51 16.95 13.08
C ALA A 261 17.69 17.26 14.57
N VAL A 262 16.60 17.58 15.28
CA VAL A 262 16.64 17.85 16.73
C VAL A 262 17.06 16.60 17.52
N MET A 263 16.54 15.42 17.17
CA MET A 263 16.94 14.16 17.82
C MET A 263 18.43 13.87 17.66
N ALA A 264 19.06 14.35 16.58
CA ALA A 264 20.49 14.17 16.33
C ALA A 264 21.37 15.21 17.05
N SER A 265 20.85 16.42 17.29
CA SER A 265 21.63 17.54 17.85
C SER A 265 21.43 17.75 19.34
N THR A 266 20.37 17.21 19.93
CA THR A 266 19.91 17.57 21.28
C THR A 266 19.75 16.33 22.15
N ASP A 267 20.34 16.35 23.35
CA ASP A 267 20.05 15.33 24.36
C ASP A 267 18.68 15.62 25.01
N LEU A 268 17.70 14.81 24.63
CA LEU A 268 16.32 14.90 25.14
C LEU A 268 16.13 14.13 26.46
N GLY A 269 17.17 13.56 27.08
CA GLY A 269 17.09 12.85 28.36
C GLY A 269 16.24 11.56 28.31
N GLN A 270 15.90 10.96 29.45
CA GLN A 270 15.07 9.73 29.44
C GLN A 270 13.57 10.04 29.50
N ASP A 271 12.74 9.14 28.99
CA ASP A 271 11.29 9.21 29.20
C ASP A 271 10.96 9.02 30.69
N THR A 272 10.10 9.88 31.23
CA THR A 272 9.54 9.70 32.58
C THR A 272 8.58 8.52 32.61
N VAL A 273 7.76 8.38 31.57
CA VAL A 273 6.83 7.25 31.36
C VAL A 273 7.16 6.60 30.01
N PRO A 274 7.59 5.33 29.98
CA PRO A 274 7.98 4.68 28.73
C PRO A 274 6.79 4.50 27.78
N PRO A 275 7.01 4.47 26.45
CA PRO A 275 5.94 4.30 25.46
C PRO A 275 5.03 3.09 25.68
N GLY A 276 5.58 1.98 26.21
CA GLY A 276 4.81 0.77 26.49
C GLY A 276 3.70 0.96 27.54
N GLU A 277 3.92 1.84 28.52
CA GLU A 277 2.93 2.17 29.54
C GLU A 277 1.95 3.24 29.02
N LEU A 278 2.48 4.26 28.34
CA LEU A 278 1.70 5.36 27.78
C LEU A 278 0.67 4.90 26.72
N LEU A 279 1.05 3.89 25.92
CA LEU A 279 0.29 3.42 24.77
C LEU A 279 -0.33 2.03 25.00
N LYS A 280 -0.45 1.59 26.26
CA LYS A 280 -0.89 0.22 26.62
C LYS A 280 -2.21 -0.19 25.94
N ASP A 281 -3.13 0.76 25.78
CA ASP A 281 -4.47 0.54 25.21
C ASP A 281 -4.66 1.20 23.83
N THR A 282 -3.58 1.63 23.16
CA THR A 282 -3.64 2.41 21.90
C THR A 282 -3.09 1.61 20.74
N MET A 283 -3.93 0.77 20.17
CA MET A 283 -3.61 -0.02 18.97
C MET A 283 -4.51 0.31 17.79
N ALA A 284 -5.66 0.93 18.06
CA ALA A 284 -6.65 1.38 17.10
C ALA A 284 -6.94 2.87 17.33
N GLY A 285 -7.61 3.49 16.35
CA GLY A 285 -7.96 4.90 16.40
C GLY A 285 -6.98 5.79 15.62
N GLY A 286 -7.20 7.09 15.76
CA GLY A 286 -6.48 8.12 15.02
C GLY A 286 -5.19 8.55 15.70
N THR A 287 -4.30 9.12 14.89
CA THR A 287 -3.05 9.75 15.32
C THR A 287 -3.26 10.95 16.24
N SER A 288 -4.46 11.54 16.28
CA SER A 288 -4.80 12.58 17.26
C SER A 288 -4.80 12.04 18.69
N ASP A 289 -5.39 10.85 18.92
CA ASP A 289 -5.35 10.19 20.24
C ASP A 289 -3.92 9.81 20.63
N LEU A 290 -3.13 9.35 19.65
CA LEU A 290 -1.72 9.04 19.85
C LEU A 290 -0.94 10.31 20.25
N LEU A 291 -1.16 11.43 19.56
CA LEU A 291 -0.55 12.71 19.88
C LEU A 291 -0.95 13.17 21.28
N ASP A 292 -2.25 13.19 21.61
CA ASP A 292 -2.76 13.59 22.93
C ASP A 292 -2.06 12.82 24.06
N ARG A 293 -1.85 11.50 23.88
CA ARG A 293 -1.10 10.66 24.82
C ARG A 293 0.39 10.99 24.87
N LEU A 294 1.05 11.16 23.72
CA LEU A 294 2.46 11.56 23.69
C LEU A 294 2.71 12.90 24.39
N LEU A 295 1.68 13.75 24.47
CA LEU A 295 1.76 15.05 25.14
C LEU A 295 1.31 15.00 26.60
N SER A 296 0.72 13.91 27.09
CA SER A 296 0.11 13.86 28.44
C SER A 296 1.14 13.96 29.57
N GLU A 297 2.39 13.57 29.29
CA GLU A 297 3.49 13.53 30.24
C GLU A 297 4.55 14.58 29.88
N PRO A 298 4.58 15.76 30.55
CA PRO A 298 5.53 16.83 30.23
C PRO A 298 7.01 16.43 30.36
N GLY A 299 7.30 15.41 31.16
CA GLY A 299 8.63 14.85 31.37
C GLY A 299 9.10 13.87 30.30
N ASN A 300 8.32 13.61 29.24
CA ASN A 300 8.73 12.70 28.17
C ASN A 300 9.54 13.37 27.07
N ARG A 301 10.31 12.57 26.33
CA ARG A 301 11.17 13.02 25.23
C ARG A 301 10.37 13.68 24.11
N SER A 302 9.18 13.17 23.77
CA SER A 302 8.28 13.76 22.78
C SER A 302 7.93 15.22 23.08
N VAL A 303 7.66 15.55 24.34
CA VAL A 303 7.31 16.91 24.76
C VAL A 303 8.53 17.82 24.73
N ARG A 304 9.67 17.34 25.26
CA ARG A 304 10.93 18.11 25.19
C ARG A 304 11.42 18.34 23.77
N LEU A 305 11.17 17.39 22.87
CA LEU A 305 11.47 17.51 21.45
C LEU A 305 10.67 18.64 20.81
N LEU A 306 9.35 18.70 21.06
CA LEU A 306 8.51 19.77 20.56
C LEU A 306 8.90 21.13 21.16
N ALA A 307 9.25 21.17 22.44
CA ALA A 307 9.78 22.38 23.07
C ALA A 307 11.11 22.85 22.42
N ALA A 308 11.99 21.92 22.04
CA ALA A 308 13.23 22.22 21.31
C ALA A 308 12.98 22.69 19.86
N LEU A 309 11.76 22.53 19.35
CA LEU A 309 11.30 23.08 18.07
C LEU A 309 10.50 24.38 18.23
N ASP A 310 10.45 24.95 19.44
CA ASP A 310 9.64 26.12 19.81
C ASP A 310 8.13 25.90 19.59
N VAL A 311 7.65 24.67 19.77
CA VAL A 311 6.24 24.30 19.63
C VAL A 311 5.62 24.02 20.99
N GLU A 312 4.60 24.80 21.35
CA GLU A 312 3.84 24.61 22.59
C GLU A 312 2.90 23.41 22.50
N PRO A 313 3.05 22.38 23.36
CA PRO A 313 2.18 21.20 23.35
C PRO A 313 0.69 21.50 23.54
N ALA A 314 0.34 22.57 24.25
CA ALA A 314 -1.04 22.94 24.53
C ALA A 314 -1.81 23.30 23.24
N GLY A 315 -1.14 23.88 22.24
CA GLY A 315 -1.73 24.24 20.96
C GLY A 315 -1.95 23.05 20.02
N LEU A 316 -1.38 21.88 20.33
CA LEU A 316 -1.47 20.67 19.51
C LEU A 316 -2.56 19.69 19.97
N ARG A 317 -3.09 19.87 21.19
CA ARG A 317 -4.13 18.99 21.73
C ARG A 317 -5.50 19.35 21.16
N ARG A 318 -6.34 18.33 20.98
CA ARG A 318 -7.76 18.60 20.67
C ARG A 318 -8.42 19.34 21.83
N PRO A 319 -9.36 20.26 21.56
CA PRO A 319 -10.18 20.85 22.60
C PRO A 319 -10.93 19.74 23.33
N ALA A 320 -10.94 19.78 24.67
CA ALA A 320 -11.68 18.82 25.46
C ALA A 320 -13.19 18.92 25.14
N GLY A 321 -13.73 17.92 24.44
CA GLY A 321 -15.17 17.83 24.14
C GLY A 321 -15.57 17.67 22.66
N SER A 322 -14.63 17.39 21.75
CA SER A 322 -14.92 17.00 20.36
C SER A 322 -15.23 15.52 20.20
#